data_AF-A0A951FHR6-F1
#
_entry.id   AF-A0A951FHR6-F1
#
_cell.length_a   1.000
_cell.length_b   1.000
_cell.length_c   1.000
_cell.angle_alpha   90.00
_cell.angle_beta   90.00
_cell.angle_gamma   90.00
#
_symmetry.space_group_name_H-M   'P 1'
#
loop_
_entity.id
_entity.type
_entity.pdbx_description
1 polymer ?
#
loop_
_entity_poly.entity_id
_entity_poly.type
_entity_poly.pdbx_seq_one_letter_code
_entity_poly.pdbx_strand_id
1 'polypeptide(L)'
;MYVGSTLPEIKSKYIDTGQIYYVFKDFPIVSNHPQAALAAQAAECAGDQNSYWQMHEALFNEPSEWDTTPEDAKQAFYRYAGTLKLDADALLQCVEQGTHADEVERDNQEAIGLGLTGTPSFIINGRLMSGARPTEQFIQVFERELSQR
;
A
#
# COMPACT_ATOMS: atom_id res chain seq x y z
N MET A 1 -5.45 -3.55 -11.68
CA MET A 1 -5.06 -3.03 -10.36
C MET A 1 -3.60 -3.38 -10.14
N TYR A 2 -2.71 -2.43 -9.81
CA TYR A 2 -1.25 -2.70 -9.77
C TYR A 2 -0.85 -3.81 -8.78
N VAL A 3 -1.36 -3.76 -7.54
CA VAL A 3 -0.95 -4.68 -6.45
C VAL A 3 -1.29 -6.14 -6.78
N GLY A 4 -2.52 -6.43 -7.21
CA GLY A 4 -2.95 -7.80 -7.53
C GLY A 4 -2.50 -8.34 -8.89
N SER A 5 -1.96 -7.53 -9.80
CA SER A 5 -1.60 -7.98 -11.15
C SER A 5 -0.15 -7.76 -11.55
N THR A 6 0.36 -6.54 -11.37
CA THR A 6 1.66 -6.12 -11.93
C THR A 6 2.78 -6.25 -10.89
N LEU A 7 2.49 -5.95 -9.62
CA LEU A 7 3.46 -6.05 -8.54
C LEU A 7 4.04 -7.48 -8.37
N PRO A 8 3.30 -8.60 -8.47
CA PRO A 8 3.86 -9.93 -8.24
C PRO A 8 5.00 -10.28 -9.22
N GLU A 9 4.83 -9.95 -10.50
CA GLU A 9 5.85 -10.17 -11.52
C GLU A 9 7.07 -9.27 -11.30
N ILE A 10 6.84 -7.97 -11.04
CA ILE A 10 7.91 -7.01 -10.72
C ILE A 10 8.68 -7.46 -9.47
N LYS A 11 7.96 -7.91 -8.45
CA LYS A 11 8.53 -8.34 -7.18
C LYS A 11 9.47 -9.51 -7.36
N SER A 12 9.00 -10.58 -8.01
CA SER A 12 9.80 -11.77 -8.29
C SER A 12 11.05 -11.44 -9.13
N LYS A 13 10.90 -10.62 -10.17
CA LYS A 13 11.99 -10.36 -11.11
C LYS A 13 13.04 -9.37 -10.58
N TYR A 14 12.64 -8.33 -9.84
CA TYR A 14 13.55 -7.22 -9.50
C TYR A 14 13.64 -6.88 -8.01
N ILE A 15 12.57 -7.04 -7.24
CA ILE A 15 12.59 -6.66 -5.80
C ILE A 15 13.26 -7.78 -5.01
N ASP A 16 12.81 -9.02 -5.19
CA ASP A 16 13.33 -10.18 -4.45
C ASP A 16 14.76 -10.55 -4.86
N THR A 17 15.19 -10.13 -6.05
CA THR A 17 16.56 -10.29 -6.54
C THR A 17 17.48 -9.15 -6.09
N GLY A 18 16.96 -8.13 -5.40
CA GLY A 18 17.72 -6.98 -4.89
C GLY A 18 18.16 -5.98 -5.96
N GLN A 19 17.64 -6.09 -7.19
CA GLN A 19 17.97 -5.15 -8.28
C GLN A 19 17.29 -3.79 -8.06
N ILE A 20 16.08 -3.80 -7.50
CA ILE A 20 15.28 -2.61 -7.21
C ILE A 20 14.94 -2.56 -5.73
N TYR A 21 15.13 -1.39 -5.14
CA TYR A 21 14.58 -1.07 -3.82
C TYR A 21 13.17 -0.53 -3.99
N TYR A 22 12.20 -1.17 -3.34
CA TYR A 22 10.79 -0.82 -3.43
C TYR A 22 10.31 -0.20 -2.11
N VAL A 23 9.66 0.95 -2.20
CA VAL A 23 9.03 1.63 -1.08
C VAL A 23 7.58 1.85 -1.46
N PHE A 24 6.67 1.38 -0.62
CA PHE A 24 5.26 1.74 -0.68
C PHE A 24 5.05 2.99 0.20
N LYS A 25 4.20 3.90 -0.26
CA LYS A 25 3.81 5.10 0.48
C LYS A 25 2.32 5.30 0.40
N ASP A 26 1.72 5.65 1.52
CA ASP A 26 0.28 5.83 1.60
C ASP A 26 -0.17 7.11 0.89
N PHE A 27 -1.20 6.97 0.07
CA PHE A 27 -1.87 8.11 -0.55
C PHE A 27 -3.40 7.90 -0.53
N PRO A 28 -4.02 7.95 0.65
CA PRO A 28 -5.46 7.69 0.81
C PRO A 28 -6.29 8.81 0.16
N ILE A 29 -6.89 8.52 -0.99
CA ILE A 29 -7.81 9.44 -1.68
C ILE A 29 -9.23 9.22 -1.13
N VAL A 30 -9.53 9.85 0.01
CA VAL A 30 -10.77 9.64 0.77
C VAL A 30 -12.05 10.05 0.04
N SER A 31 -11.94 10.88 -1.01
CA SER A 31 -13.07 11.19 -1.90
C SER A 31 -13.53 9.99 -2.73
N ASN A 32 -12.63 9.03 -2.97
CA ASN A 32 -12.90 7.84 -3.77
C ASN A 32 -13.07 6.60 -2.87
N HIS A 33 -12.25 6.53 -1.80
CA HIS A 33 -12.22 5.43 -0.85
C HIS A 33 -12.32 5.98 0.58
N PRO A 34 -13.54 6.16 1.11
CA PRO A 34 -13.77 6.82 2.39
C PRO A 34 -13.01 6.20 3.56
N GLN A 35 -12.69 4.90 3.51
CA GLN A 35 -11.99 4.19 4.58
C GLN A 35 -10.49 3.95 4.28
N ALA A 36 -9.94 4.53 3.20
CA ALA A 36 -8.55 4.29 2.80
C ALA A 36 -7.53 4.66 3.88
N ALA A 37 -7.76 5.73 4.65
CA ALA A 37 -6.86 6.12 5.74
C ALA A 37 -6.90 5.13 6.92
N LEU A 38 -8.03 4.47 7.17
CA LEU A 38 -8.12 3.40 8.17
C LEU A 38 -7.44 2.12 7.67
N ALA A 39 -7.59 1.80 6.38
CA ALA A 39 -6.92 0.67 5.75
C ALA A 39 -5.39 0.82 5.78
N ALA A 40 -4.87 2.01 5.46
CA ALA A 40 -3.44 2.33 5.58
C ALA A 40 -2.92 2.09 7.01
N GLN A 41 -3.62 2.64 8.02
CA GLN A 41 -3.28 2.40 9.43
C GLN A 41 -3.35 0.92 9.82
N ALA A 42 -4.30 0.15 9.28
CA ALA A 42 -4.38 -1.29 9.55
C ALA A 42 -3.15 -2.04 9.00
N ALA A 43 -2.61 -1.64 7.85
CA ALA A 43 -1.36 -2.19 7.33
C ALA A 43 -0.17 -1.85 8.25
N GLU A 44 -0.05 -0.60 8.69
CA GLU A 44 1.00 -0.17 9.62
C GLU A 44 0.91 -0.88 10.99
N CYS A 45 -0.30 -0.98 11.55
CA CYS A 45 -0.56 -1.73 12.79
C CYS A 45 -0.26 -3.24 12.65
N ALA A 46 -0.46 -3.82 11.46
CA ALA A 46 0.01 -5.18 11.17
C ALA A 46 1.54 -5.24 11.04
N GLY A 47 2.18 -4.15 10.59
CA GLY A 47 3.63 -3.97 10.56
C GLY A 47 4.28 -4.05 11.94
N ASP A 48 3.63 -3.51 12.98
CA ASP A 48 4.07 -3.68 14.38
C ASP A 48 4.13 -5.16 14.80
N GLN A 49 3.38 -6.01 14.10
CA GLN A 49 3.34 -7.47 14.27
C GLN A 49 4.09 -8.22 13.15
N ASN A 50 5.01 -7.55 12.44
CA ASN A 50 5.83 -8.10 11.35
C ASN A 50 5.02 -8.62 10.15
N SER A 51 3.83 -8.08 9.91
CA SER A 51 2.90 -8.56 8.88
C SER A 51 2.33 -7.46 7.98
N TYR A 52 3.08 -6.36 7.82
CA TYR A 52 2.70 -5.23 6.96
C TYR A 52 2.29 -5.69 5.55
N TRP A 53 3.18 -6.40 4.85
CA TRP A 53 2.96 -6.79 3.46
C TRP A 53 1.78 -7.74 3.28
N GLN A 54 1.57 -8.65 4.24
CA GLN A 54 0.46 -9.59 4.22
C GLN A 54 -0.87 -8.89 4.44
N MET A 55 -0.93 -7.91 5.36
CA MET A 55 -2.13 -7.09 5.54
C MET A 55 -2.38 -6.18 4.34
N HIS A 56 -1.35 -5.53 3.82
CA HIS A 56 -1.42 -4.75 2.58
C HIS A 56 -2.01 -5.57 1.43
N GLU A 57 -1.52 -6.79 1.20
CA GLU A 57 -2.07 -7.69 0.18
C GLU A 57 -3.56 -8.03 0.42
N ALA A 58 -3.93 -8.35 1.66
CA ALA A 58 -5.32 -8.63 2.02
C ALA A 58 -6.25 -7.43 1.74
N LEU A 59 -5.83 -6.22 2.11
CA LEU A 59 -6.59 -4.98 1.90
C LEU A 59 -6.81 -4.68 0.41
N PHE A 60 -5.80 -4.92 -0.43
CA PHE A 60 -5.92 -4.69 -1.88
C PHE A 60 -6.72 -5.78 -2.61
N ASN A 61 -6.79 -7.00 -2.07
CA ASN A 61 -7.52 -8.09 -2.71
C ASN A 61 -9.05 -7.93 -2.60
N GLU A 62 -9.55 -7.47 -1.45
CA GLU A 62 -11.00 -7.41 -1.18
C GLU A 62 -11.46 -6.03 -0.67
N PRO A 63 -11.27 -4.93 -1.43
CA PRO A 63 -11.61 -3.57 -0.97
C PRO A 63 -13.09 -3.38 -0.62
N SER A 64 -13.98 -4.14 -1.23
CA SER A 64 -15.42 -4.08 -0.93
C SER A 64 -15.79 -4.55 0.48
N GLU A 65 -14.91 -5.30 1.16
CA GLU A 65 -15.17 -5.75 2.52
C GLU A 65 -14.94 -4.67 3.59
N TRP A 66 -14.14 -3.65 3.28
CA TRP A 66 -13.75 -2.63 4.26
C TRP A 66 -14.09 -1.19 3.84
N ASP A 67 -14.23 -0.89 2.56
CA ASP A 67 -14.41 0.49 2.07
C ASP A 67 -15.87 0.96 2.01
N THR A 68 -16.71 0.51 2.95
CA THR A 68 -18.13 0.88 3.00
C THR A 68 -18.43 1.80 4.17
N THR A 69 -18.25 1.33 5.41
CA THR A 69 -18.36 2.14 6.63
C THR A 69 -17.13 1.92 7.52
N PRO A 70 -16.87 2.83 8.49
CA PRO A 70 -15.80 2.61 9.47
C PRO A 70 -15.97 1.32 10.27
N GLU A 71 -17.22 0.89 10.50
CA GLU A 71 -17.52 -0.34 11.23
C GLU A 71 -17.21 -1.59 10.38
N ASP A 72 -17.62 -1.59 9.10
CA ASP A 72 -17.27 -2.66 8.17
C ASP A 72 -15.74 -2.79 8.03
N ALA A 73 -15.04 -1.66 7.97
CA ALA A 73 -13.57 -1.61 7.94
C ALA A 73 -12.95 -2.32 9.14
N LYS A 74 -13.36 -1.95 10.37
CA LYS A 74 -12.87 -2.60 11.59
C LYS A 74 -13.16 -4.10 11.60
N GLN A 75 -14.38 -4.50 11.22
CA GLN A 75 -14.74 -5.92 11.17
C GLN A 75 -13.88 -6.68 10.15
N ALA A 76 -13.58 -6.09 8.99
CA ALA A 76 -12.68 -6.68 8.01
C ALA A 76 -11.26 -6.81 8.55
N PHE A 77 -10.71 -5.76 9.14
CA PHE A 77 -9.35 -5.76 9.68
C PHE A 77 -9.19 -6.82 10.79
N TYR A 78 -10.19 -6.98 11.65
CA TYR A 78 -10.22 -8.04 12.67
C TYR A 78 -10.19 -9.44 12.05
N ARG A 79 -10.99 -9.68 10.99
CA ARG A 79 -10.99 -10.96 10.27
C ARG A 79 -9.65 -11.23 9.58
N TYR A 80 -9.06 -10.21 8.96
CA TYR A 80 -7.75 -10.32 8.31
C TYR A 80 -6.66 -10.62 9.33
N ALA A 81 -6.64 -9.92 10.46
CA ALA A 81 -5.73 -10.19 11.56
C ALA A 81 -5.82 -11.65 12.03
N GLY A 82 -7.04 -12.17 12.22
CA GLY A 82 -7.25 -13.58 12.57
C GLY A 82 -6.71 -14.56 11.53
N THR A 83 -6.90 -14.27 10.24
CA THR A 83 -6.41 -15.10 9.12
C THR A 83 -4.88 -15.09 9.04
N LEU A 84 -4.28 -13.92 9.30
CA LEU A 84 -2.84 -13.69 9.33
C LEU A 84 -2.19 -14.14 10.64
N LYS A 85 -2.97 -14.67 11.59
CA LYS A 85 -2.53 -15.13 12.92
C LYS A 85 -1.87 -14.01 13.74
N LEU A 86 -2.38 -12.79 13.60
CA LEU A 86 -2.02 -11.62 14.39
C LEU A 86 -2.90 -11.54 15.65
N ASP A 87 -2.47 -10.73 16.61
CA ASP A 87 -3.31 -10.26 17.70
C ASP A 87 -4.30 -9.23 17.14
N ALA A 88 -5.54 -9.67 16.92
CA ALA A 88 -6.59 -8.88 16.31
C ALA A 88 -7.09 -7.76 17.22
N ASP A 89 -7.09 -7.97 18.54
CA ASP A 89 -7.49 -6.96 19.52
C ASP A 89 -6.44 -5.85 19.57
N ALA A 90 -5.15 -6.21 19.62
CA ALA A 90 -4.05 -5.24 19.57
C ALA A 90 -4.06 -4.45 18.25
N LEU A 91 -4.34 -5.11 17.12
CA LEU A 91 -4.43 -4.45 15.83
C LEU A 91 -5.57 -3.43 15.79
N LEU A 92 -6.78 -3.82 16.22
CA LEU A 92 -7.90 -2.88 16.26
C LEU A 92 -7.65 -1.73 17.23
N GLN A 93 -7.10 -2.00 18.40
CA GLN A 93 -6.74 -0.95 19.35
C GLN A 93 -5.74 0.04 18.74
N CYS A 94 -4.72 -0.45 18.02
CA CYS A 94 -3.75 0.38 17.34
C CYS A 94 -4.42 1.30 16.29
N VAL A 95 -5.34 0.78 15.49
CA VAL A 95 -6.12 1.54 14.49
C VAL A 95 -7.04 2.56 15.16
N GLU A 96 -7.75 2.17 16.22
CA GLU A 96 -8.70 3.04 16.93
C GLU A 96 -8.01 4.20 17.66
N GLN A 97 -6.81 3.97 18.16
CA GLN A 97 -5.99 5.00 18.80
C GLN A 97 -5.34 5.95 17.79
N GLY A 98 -5.40 5.64 16.50
CA GLY A 98 -4.75 6.42 15.47
C GLY A 98 -3.22 6.35 15.55
N THR A 99 -2.67 5.22 16.00
CA THR A 99 -1.23 5.07 16.33
C THR A 99 -0.32 5.48 15.18
N HIS A 100 -0.73 5.17 13.95
CA HIS A 100 0.01 5.48 12.72
C HIS A 100 -0.67 6.57 11.87
N ALA A 101 -1.62 7.33 12.42
CA ALA A 101 -2.32 8.37 11.67
C ALA A 101 -1.37 9.48 11.17
N ASP A 102 -0.40 9.89 11.99
CA ASP A 102 0.60 10.90 11.63
C ASP A 102 1.55 10.42 10.54
N GLU A 103 1.82 9.12 10.52
CA GLU A 103 2.66 8.43 9.55
C GLU A 103 1.98 8.43 8.17
N VAL A 104 0.74 7.95 8.12
CA VAL A 104 -0.11 7.95 6.92
C VAL A 104 -0.35 9.36 6.40
N GLU A 105 -0.59 10.34 7.27
CA GLU A 105 -0.82 11.72 6.87
C GLU A 105 0.45 12.37 6.32
N ARG A 106 1.63 12.07 6.89
CA ARG A 106 2.91 12.58 6.36
C ARG A 106 3.14 12.08 4.94
N ASP A 107 2.91 10.79 4.68
CA ASP A 107 3.06 10.20 3.36
C ASP A 107 2.05 10.79 2.35
N ASN A 108 0.80 10.99 2.79
CA ASN A 108 -0.24 11.68 2.02
C ASN A 108 0.16 13.12 1.64
N GLN A 109 0.69 13.89 2.60
CA GLN A 109 1.15 15.27 2.34
C GLN A 109 2.38 15.31 1.44
N GLU A 110 3.26 14.32 1.50
CA GLU A 110 4.37 14.20 0.57
C GLU A 110 3.88 13.98 -0.86
N ALA A 111 2.91 13.09 -1.07
CA ALA A 111 2.29 12.87 -2.37
C ALA A 111 1.65 14.16 -2.93
N ILE A 112 0.93 14.91 -2.08
CA ILE A 112 0.35 16.21 -2.45
C ILE A 112 1.45 17.23 -2.80
N GLY A 113 2.51 17.32 -2.00
CA GLY A 113 3.65 18.22 -2.22
C GLY A 113 4.41 17.92 -3.51
N LEU A 114 4.41 16.66 -3.95
CA LEU A 114 4.96 16.23 -5.24
C LEU A 114 4.02 16.46 -6.42
N GLY A 115 2.82 17.01 -6.18
CA GLY A 115 1.81 17.30 -7.20
C GLY A 115 1.13 16.05 -7.75
N LEU A 116 1.12 14.93 -7.01
CA LEU A 116 0.44 13.71 -7.43
C LEU A 116 -1.08 13.90 -7.36
N THR A 117 -1.77 13.53 -8.43
CA THR A 117 -3.23 13.75 -8.57
C THR A 117 -4.06 12.47 -8.48
N GLY A 118 -3.42 11.32 -8.24
CA GLY A 118 -4.10 10.04 -8.27
C GLY A 118 -3.20 8.84 -7.99
N THR A 119 -3.85 7.71 -7.72
CA THR A 119 -3.20 6.42 -7.47
C THR A 119 -3.52 5.40 -8.59
N PRO A 120 -2.61 4.45 -8.86
CA PRO A 120 -1.23 4.42 -8.37
C PRO A 120 -0.37 5.44 -9.14
N SER A 121 0.62 6.01 -8.45
CA SER A 121 1.68 6.84 -9.02
C SER A 121 3.03 6.31 -8.55
N PHE A 122 4.05 6.39 -9.41
CA PHE A 122 5.37 5.81 -9.17
C PHE A 122 6.45 6.85 -9.39
N ILE A 123 7.46 6.86 -8.53
CA ILE A 123 8.67 7.68 -8.72
C ILE A 123 9.83 6.71 -8.87
N ILE A 124 10.38 6.62 -10.09
CA ILE A 124 11.45 5.68 -10.43
C ILE A 124 12.71 6.52 -10.68
N ASN A 125 13.68 6.48 -9.76
CA ASN A 125 14.90 7.30 -9.79
C ASN A 125 14.60 8.80 -10.06
N GLY A 126 13.61 9.36 -9.35
CA GLY A 126 13.21 10.76 -9.50
C GLY A 126 12.30 11.06 -10.70
N ARG A 127 11.95 10.06 -11.53
CA ARG A 127 11.00 10.23 -12.64
C ARG A 127 9.60 9.76 -12.26
N LEU A 128 8.62 10.64 -12.43
CA LEU A 128 7.21 10.30 -12.26
C LEU A 128 6.70 9.40 -13.40
N MET A 129 6.07 8.29 -13.04
CA MET A 129 5.21 7.48 -13.90
C MET A 129 3.82 7.40 -13.26
N SER A 130 2.83 7.99 -13.91
CA SER A 130 1.45 8.02 -13.39
C SER A 130 0.60 6.89 -13.98
N GLY A 131 -0.22 6.29 -13.10
CA GLY A 131 -1.23 5.28 -13.43
C GLY A 131 -0.70 3.84 -13.41
N ALA A 132 -1.63 2.90 -13.32
CA ALA A 132 -1.33 1.48 -13.49
C ALA A 132 -1.03 1.20 -14.98
N ARG A 133 0.26 1.09 -15.32
CA ARG A 133 0.73 0.76 -16.67
C ARG A 133 0.87 -0.76 -16.86
N PRO A 134 0.89 -1.26 -18.12
CA PRO A 134 1.26 -2.64 -18.40
C PRO A 134 2.63 -3.00 -17.82
N THR A 135 2.81 -4.25 -17.36
CA THR A 135 4.05 -4.70 -16.71
C THR A 135 5.28 -4.48 -17.59
N GLU A 136 5.14 -4.62 -18.92
CA GLU A 136 6.20 -4.40 -19.89
C GLU A 136 6.75 -2.98 -19.86
N GLN A 137 5.91 -1.97 -19.59
CA GLN A 137 6.36 -0.58 -19.49
C GLN A 137 7.22 -0.36 -18.23
N PHE A 138 6.86 -1.00 -17.11
CA PHE A 138 7.71 -1.00 -15.92
C PHE A 138 9.05 -1.67 -16.20
N ILE A 139 9.03 -2.85 -16.81
CA ILE A 139 10.24 -3.59 -17.20
C ILE A 139 11.15 -2.72 -18.08
N GLN A 140 10.62 -2.11 -19.13
CA GLN A 140 11.40 -1.24 -20.02
C GLN A 140 12.07 -0.08 -19.27
N VAL A 141 11.36 0.53 -18.31
CA VAL A 141 11.93 1.58 -17.46
C VAL A 141 13.03 1.01 -16.58
N PHE A 142 12.78 -0.08 -15.86
CA PHE A 142 13.75 -0.69 -14.96
C PHE A 142 15.04 -1.10 -15.67
N GLU A 143 14.97 -1.79 -16.80
CA GLU A 143 16.14 -2.20 -17.58
C GLU A 143 16.95 -0.99 -18.06
N ARG A 144 16.27 0.09 -18.45
CA ARG A 144 16.92 1.36 -18.82
C ARG A 144 17.61 2.02 -17.62
N GLU A 145 17.00 1.98 -16.43
CA GLU A 145 17.60 2.53 -15.21
C GLU A 145 18.79 1.71 -14.71
N LEU A 146 18.68 0.38 -14.76
CA LEU A 146 19.71 -0.55 -14.29
C LEU A 146 20.95 -0.56 -15.19
N SER A 147 20.78 -0.36 -16.50
CA SER A 147 21.91 -0.25 -17.45
C SER A 147 22.71 1.06 -17.35
N GLN A 148 22.22 2.05 -16.60
CA GLN A 148 22.91 3.32 -16.35
C GLN A 148 23.68 3.36 -15.02
N ARG A 149 23.68 2.26 -14.27
CA ARG A 149 24.41 2.14 -12.98
C ARG A 149 25.87 1.79 -13.18
#